data_AF-A0A3B9GU47-F1
#
_entry.id   AF-A0A3B9GU47-F1
#
_cell.length_a   1.000
_cell.length_b   1.000
_cell.length_c   1.000
_cell.angle_alpha   90.00
_cell.angle_beta   90.00
_cell.angle_gamma   90.00
#
_symmetry.space_group_name_H-M   'P 1'
#
loop_
_entity.id
_entity.type
_entity.pdbx_description
1 polymer ?
#
loop_
_entity_poly.entity_id
_entity_poly.type
_entity_poly.pdbx_seq_one_letter_code
_entity_poly.pdbx_strand_id
1 'polypeptide(L)'
;MSPLGYTDYASWAVIPKETPPAVWQNGWAIDVFLVDSASELKGRSGKQLDKKEQTARLQGRMLEDGLTAIGPVYAPLYRADAKGDDLARAFLIYLRKHNHGRALVIAADTPLPDALLAEIELEPDLMERFGGFYRIGKNPESLTLIEDPAQSAEVYCPVHLVESGNCVKDIPTIRDNGFSLLSPDSAVGESAAMFSEWLHANASPMAEPLGDLEEVEIVDIRRPGDTDERREKKSDRN
;
A
#
# COMPACT_ATOMS: atom_id res chain seq x y z
N MET A 1 5.48 -22.66 -17.56
CA MET A 1 5.82 -22.45 -16.13
C MET A 1 4.60 -22.79 -15.31
N SER A 2 4.75 -23.42 -14.16
CA SER A 2 3.63 -23.64 -13.23
C SER A 2 3.10 -22.30 -12.71
N PRO A 3 1.81 -22.18 -12.39
CA PRO A 3 1.27 -20.97 -11.77
C PRO A 3 2.00 -20.66 -10.47
N LEU A 4 2.28 -19.38 -10.21
CA LEU A 4 2.88 -18.94 -8.95
C LEU A 4 1.84 -19.03 -7.82
N GLY A 5 2.28 -19.57 -6.69
CA GLY A 5 1.48 -19.69 -5.48
C GLY A 5 1.86 -18.59 -4.50
N TYR A 6 1.16 -17.45 -4.51
CA TYR A 6 1.51 -16.29 -3.69
C TYR A 6 1.30 -16.47 -2.18
N THR A 7 0.82 -17.64 -1.76
CA THR A 7 0.88 -18.07 -0.35
C THR A 7 2.23 -18.66 0.04
N ASP A 8 3.13 -18.88 -0.93
CA ASP A 8 4.49 -19.39 -0.75
C ASP A 8 5.49 -18.24 -0.92
N TYR A 9 6.45 -18.16 0.01
CA TYR A 9 7.62 -17.27 -0.02
C TYR A 9 8.41 -17.35 -1.35
N ALA A 10 8.40 -18.51 -2.01
CA ALA A 10 9.07 -18.68 -3.30
C ALA A 10 8.50 -17.75 -4.40
N SER A 11 7.24 -17.33 -4.31
CA SER A 11 6.60 -16.46 -5.31
C SER A 11 6.89 -14.96 -5.09
N TRP A 12 7.69 -14.61 -4.09
CA TRP A 12 8.01 -13.23 -3.74
C TRP A 12 9.51 -12.98 -3.90
N ALA A 13 9.90 -11.91 -4.59
CA ALA A 13 11.29 -11.44 -4.61
C ALA A 13 11.69 -10.95 -3.21
N VAL A 14 10.77 -10.21 -2.57
CA VAL A 14 10.85 -9.69 -1.21
C VAL A 14 9.52 -9.93 -0.51
N ILE A 15 9.59 -10.41 0.72
CA ILE A 15 8.46 -10.52 1.64
C ILE A 15 9.03 -10.51 3.06
N PRO A 16 8.39 -9.83 4.03
CA PRO A 16 8.88 -9.79 5.39
C PRO A 16 9.02 -11.20 5.97
N LYS A 17 10.16 -11.46 6.64
CA LYS A 17 10.41 -12.76 7.28
C LYS A 17 9.45 -13.04 8.42
N GLU A 18 9.09 -11.98 9.15
CA GLU A 18 8.11 -11.99 10.22
C GLU A 18 6.91 -11.16 9.77
N THR A 19 5.71 -11.66 10.03
CA THR A 19 4.48 -10.93 9.70
C THR A 19 4.43 -9.65 10.53
N PRO A 20 4.34 -8.48 9.89
CA PRO A 20 4.20 -7.22 10.61
C PRO A 20 2.95 -7.24 11.50
N PRO A 21 2.99 -6.56 12.66
CA PRO A 21 1.84 -6.49 13.54
C PRO A 21 0.70 -5.75 12.85
N ALA A 22 -0.51 -6.21 13.14
CA ALA A 22 -1.73 -5.56 12.70
C ALA A 22 -1.92 -4.19 13.35
N VAL A 23 -2.68 -3.31 12.70
CA VAL A 23 -2.90 -1.93 13.19
C VAL A 23 -3.55 -1.85 14.57
N TRP A 24 -4.38 -2.83 14.93
CA TRP A 24 -5.01 -2.89 16.26
C TRP A 24 -4.08 -3.36 17.39
N GLN A 25 -2.85 -3.79 17.08
CA GLN A 25 -1.87 -4.19 18.10
C GLN A 25 -0.96 -3.04 18.50
N ASN A 26 -0.39 -2.34 17.50
CA ASN A 26 0.65 -1.33 17.70
C ASN A 26 0.29 0.03 17.11
N GLY A 27 -0.95 0.21 16.66
CA GLY A 27 -1.41 1.44 16.01
C GLY A 27 -1.13 1.48 14.52
N TRP A 28 -1.41 2.65 13.94
CA TRP A 28 -1.27 2.93 12.53
C TRP A 28 0.14 2.66 12.00
N ALA A 29 0.23 2.05 10.83
CA ALA A 29 1.49 1.77 10.16
C ALA A 29 1.27 1.51 8.67
N ILE A 30 2.35 1.57 7.90
CA ILE A 30 2.33 1.53 6.43
C ILE A 30 3.08 0.28 5.95
N ASP A 31 2.62 -0.28 4.84
CA ASP A 31 3.28 -1.32 4.07
C ASP A 31 3.55 -0.81 2.63
N VAL A 32 4.57 -1.36 1.99
CA VAL A 32 4.93 -1.04 0.61
C VAL A 32 4.73 -2.27 -0.27
N PHE A 33 3.93 -2.13 -1.32
CA PHE A 33 3.81 -3.13 -2.38
C PHE A 33 4.65 -2.70 -3.58
N LEU A 34 5.72 -3.43 -3.86
CA LEU A 34 6.73 -3.08 -4.86
C LEU A 34 6.51 -3.88 -6.16
N VAL A 35 6.19 -3.19 -7.25
CA VAL A 35 6.08 -3.74 -8.61
C VAL A 35 7.31 -3.32 -9.42
N ASP A 36 8.31 -4.20 -9.42
CA ASP A 36 9.58 -3.97 -10.10
C ASP A 36 9.69 -4.82 -11.38
N SER A 37 10.10 -4.19 -12.48
CA SER A 37 10.35 -4.80 -13.78
C SER A 37 11.39 -5.92 -13.72
N ALA A 38 12.33 -5.88 -12.77
CA ALA A 38 13.28 -6.98 -12.57
C ALA A 38 12.61 -8.25 -12.00
N SER A 39 11.42 -8.12 -11.38
CA SER A 39 10.61 -9.23 -10.88
C SER A 39 9.81 -9.95 -11.97
N GLU A 40 9.86 -9.45 -13.21
CA GLU A 40 9.31 -10.14 -14.38
C GLU A 40 10.13 -11.39 -14.72
N LEU A 41 9.49 -12.54 -14.60
CA LEU A 41 10.03 -13.82 -14.99
C LEU A 41 9.80 -14.07 -16.48
N LYS A 42 10.88 -13.94 -17.26
CA LYS A 42 10.92 -14.21 -18.70
C LYS A 42 12.12 -15.07 -19.06
N GLY A 43 11.89 -16.20 -19.71
CA GLY A 43 12.96 -17.11 -20.12
C GLY A 43 12.46 -18.30 -20.93
N ARG A 44 13.35 -18.90 -21.73
CA ARG A 44 13.05 -20.07 -22.57
C ARG A 44 13.49 -21.40 -21.96
N SER A 45 14.24 -21.37 -20.86
CA SER A 45 14.74 -22.56 -20.14
C SER A 45 14.73 -22.36 -18.62
N GLY A 46 14.73 -23.46 -17.86
CA GLY A 46 14.78 -23.42 -16.39
C GLY A 46 15.94 -22.60 -15.85
N LYS A 47 17.16 -22.83 -16.35
CA LYS A 47 18.35 -22.05 -15.94
C LYS A 47 18.23 -20.54 -16.16
N GLN A 48 17.54 -20.12 -17.21
CA GLN A 48 17.31 -18.69 -17.46
C GLN A 48 16.32 -18.11 -16.45
N LEU A 49 15.29 -18.87 -16.10
CA LEU A 49 14.29 -18.50 -15.10
C LEU A 49 14.91 -18.44 -13.70
N ASP A 50 15.72 -19.44 -13.32
CA ASP A 50 16.43 -19.46 -12.02
C ASP A 50 17.35 -18.24 -11.88
N LYS A 51 18.11 -17.91 -12.94
CA LYS A 51 18.97 -16.72 -12.95
C LYS A 51 18.15 -15.43 -12.84
N LYS A 52 17.00 -15.37 -13.51
CA LYS A 52 16.10 -14.22 -13.46
C LYS A 52 15.51 -14.04 -12.07
N GLU A 53 15.04 -15.12 -11.46
CA GLU A 53 14.54 -15.12 -10.08
C GLU A 53 15.62 -14.64 -9.10
N GLN A 54 16.86 -15.14 -9.21
CA GLN A 54 17.96 -14.68 -8.37
C GLN A 54 18.23 -13.19 -8.53
N THR A 55 18.19 -12.69 -9.77
CA THR A 55 18.41 -11.27 -10.07
C THR A 55 17.27 -10.42 -9.52
N ALA A 56 16.02 -10.87 -9.67
CA ALA A 56 14.83 -10.22 -9.09
C ALA A 56 14.95 -10.11 -7.57
N ARG A 57 15.35 -11.19 -6.90
CA ARG A 57 15.55 -11.20 -5.44
C ARG A 57 16.65 -10.25 -4.99
N LEU A 58 17.75 -10.16 -5.74
CA LEU A 58 18.83 -9.22 -5.42
C LEU A 58 18.38 -7.78 -5.64
N GLN A 59 17.77 -7.47 -6.79
CA GLN A 59 17.25 -6.14 -7.09
C GLN A 59 16.19 -5.71 -6.07
N GLY A 60 15.25 -6.59 -5.74
CA GLY A 60 14.21 -6.33 -4.75
C GLY A 60 14.80 -5.98 -3.38
N ARG A 61 15.84 -6.69 -2.91
CA ARG A 61 16.52 -6.36 -1.64
C ARG A 61 17.19 -4.99 -1.67
N MET A 62 17.83 -4.63 -2.79
CA MET A 62 18.45 -3.30 -2.93
C MET A 62 17.42 -2.17 -2.86
N LEU A 63 16.19 -2.40 -3.35
CA LEU A 63 15.09 -1.45 -3.23
C LEU A 63 14.43 -1.49 -1.85
N GLU A 64 14.31 -2.67 -1.24
CA GLU A 64 13.82 -2.86 0.13
C GLU A 64 14.61 -2.02 1.13
N ASP A 65 15.94 -2.01 1.03
CA ASP A 65 16.81 -1.21 1.90
C ASP A 65 16.48 0.29 1.89
N GLY A 66 16.02 0.82 0.75
CA GLY A 66 15.60 2.22 0.62
C GLY A 66 14.15 2.49 1.02
N LEU A 67 13.28 1.49 0.89
CA LEU A 67 11.85 1.58 1.17
C LEU A 67 11.48 1.22 2.62
N THR A 68 12.36 0.54 3.35
CA THR A 68 12.10 0.10 4.73
C THR A 68 11.84 1.26 5.71
N ALA A 69 12.24 2.48 5.36
CA ALA A 69 11.92 3.68 6.14
C ALA A 69 10.42 4.05 6.08
N ILE A 70 9.71 3.61 5.05
CA ILE A 70 8.24 3.72 4.93
C ILE A 70 7.59 2.55 5.67
N GLY A 71 8.01 1.33 5.37
CA GLY A 71 7.45 0.14 6.00
C GLY A 71 7.94 -1.17 5.39
N PRO A 72 7.39 -2.30 5.86
CA PRO A 72 7.66 -3.63 5.31
C PRO A 72 7.34 -3.71 3.82
N VAL A 73 8.22 -4.36 3.04
CA VAL A 73 8.13 -4.40 1.58
C VAL A 73 7.67 -5.78 1.10
N TYR A 74 6.70 -5.79 0.19
CA TYR A 74 6.18 -6.96 -0.49
C TYR A 74 6.39 -6.81 -1.99
N ALA A 75 7.27 -7.62 -2.58
CA ALA A 75 7.60 -7.56 -4.01
C ALA A 75 7.32 -8.92 -4.66
N PRO A 76 6.21 -9.08 -5.39
CA PRO A 76 5.87 -10.36 -6.03
C PRO A 76 6.73 -10.61 -7.27
N LEU A 77 7.09 -11.87 -7.50
CA LEU A 77 7.51 -12.33 -8.82
C LEU A 77 6.28 -12.51 -9.70
N TYR A 78 6.40 -12.26 -10.99
CA TYR A 78 5.27 -12.44 -11.92
C TYR A 78 5.76 -12.90 -13.29
N ARG A 79 4.95 -13.67 -14.00
CA ARG A 79 5.31 -14.15 -15.35
C ARG A 79 5.02 -13.07 -16.38
N ALA A 80 5.93 -12.91 -17.34
CA ALA A 80 5.79 -11.90 -18.39
C ALA A 80 4.51 -12.08 -19.24
N ASP A 81 4.06 -13.32 -19.45
CA ASP A 81 2.87 -13.66 -20.24
C ASP A 81 1.56 -13.62 -19.42
N ALA A 82 1.65 -13.38 -18.11
CA ALA A 82 0.51 -13.34 -17.20
C ALA A 82 0.62 -12.20 -16.19
N LYS A 83 1.30 -11.09 -16.55
CA LYS A 83 1.61 -9.97 -15.65
C LYS A 83 0.40 -9.47 -14.87
N GLY A 84 -0.71 -9.19 -15.55
CA GLY A 84 -1.96 -8.72 -14.92
C GLY A 84 -2.52 -9.72 -13.89
N ASP A 85 -2.72 -10.97 -14.31
CA ASP A 85 -3.27 -12.03 -13.45
C ASP A 85 -2.39 -12.32 -12.22
N ASP A 86 -1.08 -12.40 -12.43
CA ASP A 86 -0.11 -12.73 -11.39
C ASP A 86 0.00 -11.58 -10.36
N LEU A 87 0.08 -10.32 -10.83
CA LEU A 87 0.15 -9.16 -9.94
C LEU A 87 -1.16 -8.91 -9.18
N ALA A 88 -2.32 -9.01 -9.83
CA ALA A 88 -3.61 -8.87 -9.16
C ALA A 88 -3.81 -9.96 -8.09
N ARG A 89 -3.45 -11.21 -8.40
CA ARG A 89 -3.51 -12.31 -7.43
C ARG A 89 -2.55 -12.11 -6.26
N ALA A 90 -1.32 -11.69 -6.53
CA ALA A 90 -0.36 -11.41 -5.48
C ALA A 90 -0.86 -10.31 -4.53
N PHE A 91 -1.41 -9.24 -5.12
CA PHE A 91 -1.96 -8.11 -4.40
C PHE A 91 -3.14 -8.53 -3.51
N LEU A 92 -4.11 -9.28 -4.05
CA LEU A 92 -5.22 -9.84 -3.29
C LEU A 92 -4.77 -10.72 -2.11
N ILE A 93 -3.75 -11.56 -2.33
CA ILE A 93 -3.21 -12.40 -1.25
C ILE A 93 -2.52 -11.54 -0.19
N TYR A 94 -1.77 -10.52 -0.59
CA TYR A 94 -1.19 -9.53 0.31
C TYR A 94 -2.26 -8.84 1.17
N LEU A 95 -3.31 -8.30 0.55
CA LEU A 95 -4.39 -7.62 1.26
C LEU A 95 -5.06 -8.53 2.30
N ARG A 96 -5.36 -9.78 1.93
CA ARG A 96 -6.07 -10.73 2.79
C ARG A 96 -5.23 -11.33 3.90
N LYS A 97 -3.92 -11.52 3.69
CA LYS A 97 -3.07 -12.31 4.59
C LYS A 97 -2.00 -11.53 5.33
N HIS A 98 -1.61 -10.37 4.81
CA HIS A 98 -0.41 -9.68 5.27
C HIS A 98 -0.65 -8.23 5.68
N ASN A 99 -1.52 -7.53 4.96
CA ASN A 99 -1.71 -6.10 5.14
C ASN A 99 -2.38 -5.73 6.48
N HIS A 100 -3.26 -6.58 7.03
CA HIS A 100 -3.81 -6.43 8.40
C HIS A 100 -4.28 -5.01 8.78
N GLY A 101 -4.98 -4.32 7.87
CA GLY A 101 -5.51 -2.98 8.09
C GLY A 101 -4.48 -1.84 7.98
N ARG A 102 -3.21 -2.14 7.66
CA ARG A 102 -2.11 -1.16 7.52
C ARG A 102 -2.26 -0.33 6.25
N ALA A 103 -1.84 0.93 6.26
CA ALA A 103 -1.81 1.75 5.05
C ALA A 103 -0.96 1.09 3.94
N LEU A 104 -1.25 1.44 2.69
CA LEU A 104 -0.58 0.87 1.53
C LEU A 104 0.05 1.96 0.66
N VAL A 105 1.32 1.81 0.33
CA VAL A 105 1.98 2.54 -0.77
C VAL A 105 2.31 1.55 -1.88
N ILE A 106 2.03 1.90 -3.14
CA ILE A 106 2.49 1.12 -4.29
C ILE A 106 3.73 1.78 -4.90
N ALA A 107 4.88 1.11 -4.82
CA ALA A 107 6.10 1.52 -5.48
C ALA A 107 6.27 0.77 -6.82
N ALA A 108 6.57 1.48 -7.91
CA ALA A 108 6.71 0.84 -9.22
C ALA A 108 7.70 1.54 -10.17
N ASP A 109 8.46 0.75 -10.93
CA ASP A 109 9.34 1.20 -12.03
C ASP A 109 8.78 0.86 -13.42
N THR A 110 7.57 0.30 -13.45
CA THR A 110 6.89 -0.20 -14.63
C THR A 110 5.40 0.15 -14.54
N PRO A 111 4.68 0.29 -15.67
CA PRO A 111 3.24 0.49 -15.63
C PRO A 111 2.53 -0.61 -14.84
N LEU A 112 1.55 -0.21 -14.05
CA LEU A 112 0.69 -1.10 -13.26
C LEU A 112 -0.45 -1.61 -14.14
N PRO A 113 -0.73 -2.93 -14.15
CA PRO A 113 -1.87 -3.45 -14.89
C PRO A 113 -3.20 -2.99 -14.30
N ASP A 114 -4.20 -2.74 -15.15
CA ASP A 114 -5.57 -2.39 -14.75
C ASP A 114 -6.15 -3.41 -13.75
N ALA A 115 -5.85 -4.69 -13.93
CA ALA A 115 -6.30 -5.75 -13.04
C ALA A 115 -5.80 -5.60 -11.59
N LEU A 116 -4.61 -5.03 -11.36
CA LEU A 116 -4.12 -4.75 -10.01
C LEU A 116 -4.80 -3.49 -9.44
N LEU A 117 -4.97 -2.46 -10.27
CA LEU A 117 -5.54 -1.18 -9.86
C LEU A 117 -7.03 -1.31 -9.51
N ALA A 118 -7.78 -2.13 -10.25
CA ALA A 118 -9.18 -2.42 -9.97
C ALA A 118 -9.39 -3.02 -8.56
N GLU A 119 -8.43 -3.76 -8.02
CA GLU A 119 -8.51 -4.30 -6.66
C GLU A 119 -8.46 -3.19 -5.58
N ILE A 120 -7.92 -2.00 -5.89
CA ILE A 120 -7.95 -0.85 -4.99
C ILE A 120 -9.38 -0.29 -4.89
N GLU A 121 -10.08 -0.22 -6.02
CA GLU A 121 -11.44 0.32 -6.10
C GLU A 121 -12.48 -0.61 -5.45
N LEU A 122 -12.23 -1.92 -5.48
CA LEU A 122 -13.14 -2.93 -4.93
C LEU A 122 -13.20 -2.96 -3.40
N GLU A 123 -12.24 -2.32 -2.71
CA GLU A 123 -12.11 -2.32 -1.26
C GLU A 123 -12.15 -0.86 -0.73
N PRO A 124 -13.33 -0.31 -0.38
CA PRO A 124 -13.47 1.09 0.06
C PRO A 124 -12.55 1.45 1.23
N ASP A 125 -12.44 0.58 2.22
CA ASP A 125 -11.55 0.75 3.38
C ASP A 125 -10.08 0.81 2.95
N LEU A 126 -9.68 0.11 1.88
CA LEU A 126 -8.34 0.19 1.33
C LEU A 126 -8.07 1.54 0.68
N MET A 127 -9.06 2.08 -0.02
CA MET A 127 -8.94 3.38 -0.69
C MET A 127 -8.65 4.49 0.32
N GLU A 128 -9.31 4.49 1.48
CA GLU A 128 -9.09 5.51 2.52
C GLU A 128 -7.69 5.47 3.14
N ARG A 129 -7.11 4.27 3.24
CA ARG A 129 -5.76 4.02 3.77
C ARG A 129 -4.69 3.88 2.69
N PHE A 130 -5.02 4.21 1.44
CA PHE A 130 -4.06 4.20 0.35
C PHE A 130 -3.17 5.44 0.44
N GLY A 131 -1.88 5.22 0.67
CA GLY A 131 -0.85 6.26 0.81
C GLY A 131 -0.26 6.75 -0.51
N GLY A 132 -0.82 6.35 -1.65
CA GLY A 132 -0.41 6.81 -2.97
C GLY A 132 0.68 5.96 -3.64
N PHE A 133 1.27 6.52 -4.68
CA PHE A 133 2.20 5.87 -5.58
C PHE A 133 3.62 6.41 -5.46
N TYR A 134 4.58 5.50 -5.51
CA TYR A 134 6.00 5.76 -5.58
C TYR A 134 6.50 5.39 -6.98
N ARG A 135 6.70 6.38 -7.83
CA ARG A 135 7.23 6.18 -9.17
C ARG A 135 8.75 6.18 -9.11
N ILE A 136 9.35 5.00 -9.23
CA ILE A 136 10.80 4.81 -9.11
C ILE A 136 11.44 4.67 -10.49
N GLY A 137 12.62 5.28 -10.69
CA GLY A 137 13.32 5.13 -11.96
C GLY A 137 14.50 6.08 -12.12
N LYS A 138 15.23 6.00 -13.23
CA LYS A 138 16.30 6.96 -13.50
C LYS A 138 15.75 8.36 -13.75
N ASN A 139 14.65 8.41 -14.50
CA ASN A 139 13.86 9.60 -14.84
C ASN A 139 12.38 9.28 -14.50
N PRO A 140 12.03 9.22 -13.21
CA PRO A 140 10.71 8.75 -12.77
C PRO A 140 9.56 9.50 -13.44
N GLU A 141 9.70 10.80 -13.66
CA GLU A 141 8.71 11.66 -14.32
C GLU A 141 8.33 11.22 -15.74
N SER A 142 9.23 10.49 -16.42
CA SER A 142 9.00 9.97 -17.77
C SER A 142 8.27 8.62 -17.81
N LEU A 143 8.11 7.96 -16.66
CA LEU A 143 7.41 6.69 -16.55
C LEU A 143 5.90 6.91 -16.42
N THR A 144 5.11 6.24 -17.23
CA THR A 144 3.65 6.19 -17.05
C THR A 144 3.31 5.08 -16.05
N LEU A 145 2.66 5.41 -14.94
CA LEU A 145 2.23 4.40 -13.96
C LEU A 145 1.00 3.61 -14.41
N ILE A 146 0.16 4.20 -15.26
CA ILE A 146 -1.06 3.59 -15.78
C ILE A 146 -0.85 3.26 -17.25
N GLU A 147 -1.31 2.09 -17.71
CA GLU A 147 -1.13 1.68 -19.11
C GLU A 147 -2.02 2.49 -20.06
N ASP A 148 -3.23 2.87 -19.62
CA ASP A 148 -4.14 3.74 -20.37
C ASP A 148 -3.70 5.22 -20.29
N PRO A 149 -3.30 5.84 -21.41
CA PRO A 149 -2.91 7.25 -21.43
C PRO A 149 -4.07 8.22 -21.16
N ALA A 150 -5.32 7.76 -21.18
CA ALA A 150 -6.49 8.57 -20.83
C ALA A 150 -6.72 8.67 -19.31
N GLN A 151 -6.03 7.86 -18.50
CA GLN A 151 -6.21 7.78 -17.05
C GLN A 151 -5.00 8.34 -16.29
N SER A 152 -5.27 9.05 -15.21
CA SER A 152 -4.27 9.47 -14.22
C SER A 152 -4.27 8.49 -13.06
N ALA A 153 -3.10 8.22 -12.48
CA ALA A 153 -2.99 7.43 -11.25
C ALA A 153 -3.74 8.09 -10.07
N GLU A 154 -3.99 9.40 -10.15
CA GLU A 154 -4.74 10.17 -9.15
C GLU A 154 -6.18 9.70 -8.95
N VAL A 155 -6.76 8.99 -9.91
CA VAL A 155 -8.10 8.40 -9.77
C VAL A 155 -8.14 7.35 -8.65
N TYR A 156 -7.01 6.70 -8.36
CA TYR A 156 -6.91 5.68 -7.30
C TYR A 156 -6.45 6.26 -5.96
N CYS A 157 -6.35 7.59 -5.83
CA CYS A 157 -5.88 8.25 -4.63
C CYS A 157 -7.02 8.89 -3.82
N PRO A 158 -6.91 8.90 -2.47
CA PRO A 158 -7.73 9.75 -1.65
C PRO A 158 -7.67 11.22 -2.08
N VAL A 159 -8.81 11.90 -1.99
CA VAL A 159 -8.96 13.31 -2.38
C VAL A 159 -7.90 14.21 -1.72
N HIS A 160 -7.63 14.02 -0.42
CA HIS A 160 -6.66 14.83 0.32
C HIS A 160 -5.20 14.65 -0.18
N LEU A 161 -4.85 13.48 -0.72
CA LEU A 161 -3.53 13.25 -1.33
C LEU A 161 -3.42 13.93 -2.70
N VAL A 162 -4.52 13.98 -3.45
CA VAL A 162 -4.59 14.66 -4.75
C VAL A 162 -4.47 16.18 -4.55
N GLU A 163 -5.24 16.75 -3.64
CA GLU A 163 -5.22 18.19 -3.36
C GLU A 163 -3.86 18.69 -2.85
N SER A 164 -3.12 17.84 -2.12
CA SER A 164 -1.79 18.16 -1.62
C SER A 164 -0.67 17.89 -2.63
N GLY A 165 -0.97 17.30 -3.79
CA GLY A 165 0.03 16.96 -4.82
C GLY A 165 0.98 15.83 -4.40
N ASN A 166 0.58 15.00 -3.42
CA ASN A 166 1.41 13.95 -2.84
C ASN A 166 0.93 12.54 -3.20
N CYS A 167 -0.12 12.42 -4.01
CA CYS A 167 -0.62 11.13 -4.52
C CYS A 167 0.43 10.37 -5.33
N VAL A 168 1.27 11.05 -6.11
CA VAL A 168 2.37 10.44 -6.87
C VAL A 168 3.68 11.11 -6.47
N LYS A 169 4.63 10.32 -5.97
CA LYS A 169 5.98 10.75 -5.62
C LYS A 169 7.00 10.20 -6.61
N ASP A 170 7.82 11.08 -7.15
CA ASP A 170 8.87 10.76 -8.11
C ASP A 170 10.20 10.51 -7.41
N ILE A 171 10.67 9.26 -7.45
CA ILE A 171 11.84 8.81 -6.71
C ILE A 171 12.96 8.41 -7.68
N PRO A 172 14.03 9.20 -7.79
CA PRO A 172 15.14 8.86 -8.66
C PRO A 172 15.94 7.67 -8.11
N THR A 173 16.48 6.87 -9.01
CA THR A 173 17.36 5.74 -8.70
C THR A 173 18.76 5.96 -9.26
N ILE A 174 19.76 5.50 -8.52
CA ILE A 174 21.14 5.39 -8.97
C ILE A 174 21.45 3.92 -9.31
N ARG A 175 22.46 3.69 -10.14
CA ARG A 175 22.96 2.33 -10.39
C ARG A 175 24.19 2.07 -9.54
N ASP A 176 24.17 0.99 -8.77
CA ASP A 176 25.35 0.42 -8.14
C ASP A 176 25.45 -1.07 -8.47
N ASN A 177 26.64 -1.51 -8.90
CA ASN A 177 26.92 -2.90 -9.26
C ASN A 177 25.92 -3.56 -10.21
N GLY A 178 25.27 -2.78 -11.08
CA GLY A 178 24.28 -3.26 -12.05
C GLY A 178 22.85 -3.36 -11.52
N PHE A 179 22.62 -2.97 -10.26
CA PHE A 179 21.30 -2.88 -9.62
C PHE A 179 20.88 -1.43 -9.46
N SER A 180 19.57 -1.19 -9.45
CA SER A 180 19.00 0.12 -9.13
C SER A 180 18.86 0.24 -7.61
N LEU A 181 19.31 1.35 -7.06
CA LEU A 181 19.12 1.73 -5.65
C LEU A 181 18.34 3.04 -5.65
N LEU A 182 17.50 3.26 -4.64
CA LEU A 182 16.93 4.59 -4.43
C LEU A 182 18.08 5.57 -4.20
N SER A 183 18.04 6.73 -4.87
CA SER A 183 19.06 7.76 -4.64
C SER A 183 18.98 8.19 -3.18
N PRO A 184 20.06 8.08 -2.39
CA PRO A 184 20.09 8.60 -1.04
C PRO A 184 19.87 10.11 -1.14
N ASP A 185 18.86 10.62 -0.44
CA ASP A 185 18.42 12.01 -0.49
C ASP A 185 18.24 12.50 -1.93
N SER A 186 17.09 12.16 -2.54
CA SER A 186 16.71 12.81 -3.78
C SER A 186 16.87 14.31 -3.59
N ALA A 187 17.69 14.94 -4.44
CA ALA A 187 17.78 16.40 -4.57
C ALA A 187 16.44 17.04 -5.05
N VAL A 188 15.35 16.29 -4.94
CA VAL A 188 13.95 16.62 -5.10
C VAL A 188 13.25 16.18 -3.81
N GLY A 189 13.22 17.07 -2.83
CA GLY A 189 12.11 17.17 -1.87
C GLY A 189 12.21 16.41 -0.55
N GLU A 190 12.02 15.10 -0.53
CA GLU A 190 11.66 14.39 0.72
C GLU A 190 12.21 12.96 0.72
N SER A 191 12.96 12.59 1.76
CA SER A 191 13.45 11.23 1.94
C SER A 191 12.29 10.25 2.23
N ALA A 192 12.52 8.95 2.05
CA ALA A 192 11.54 7.92 2.39
C ALA A 192 11.05 8.02 3.87
N ALA A 193 11.92 8.47 4.77
CA ALA A 193 11.57 8.75 6.16
C ALA A 193 10.65 9.97 6.29
N MET A 194 10.95 11.07 5.60
CA MET A 194 10.08 12.26 5.62
C MET A 194 8.69 11.97 5.05
N PHE A 195 8.62 11.17 3.99
CA PHE A 195 7.32 10.75 3.45
C PHE A 195 6.56 9.85 4.41
N SER A 196 7.24 8.94 5.10
CA SER A 196 6.64 8.14 6.17
C SER A 196 6.03 9.03 7.26
N GLU A 197 6.79 10.01 7.75
CA GLU A 197 6.29 11.01 8.72
C GLU A 197 5.09 11.79 8.18
N TRP A 198 5.14 12.19 6.91
CA TRP A 198 4.04 12.89 6.25
C TRP A 198 2.78 12.01 6.15
N LEU A 199 2.91 10.75 5.77
CA LEU A 199 1.80 9.79 5.72
C LEU A 199 1.21 9.54 7.11
N HIS A 200 2.02 9.47 8.15
CA HIS A 200 1.54 9.37 9.53
C HIS A 200 0.69 10.58 9.96
N ALA A 201 0.91 11.75 9.36
CA ALA A 201 0.15 12.96 9.66
C ALA A 201 -1.07 13.18 8.73
N ASN A 202 -1.10 12.57 7.54
CA ASN A 202 -2.07 12.90 6.49
C ASN A 202 -2.92 11.72 6.00
N ALA A 203 -2.43 10.48 6.11
CA ALA A 203 -3.23 9.31 5.76
C ALA A 203 -4.18 8.95 6.90
N SER A 204 -5.43 8.58 6.57
CA SER A 204 -6.47 8.29 7.56
C SER A 204 -6.06 7.11 8.44
N PRO A 205 -5.86 7.27 9.77
CA PRO A 205 -5.35 6.20 10.62
C PRO A 205 -6.37 5.09 10.91
N MET A 206 -7.41 4.91 10.08
CA MET A 206 -8.58 4.08 10.37
C MET A 206 -8.17 2.65 10.71
N ALA A 207 -8.16 2.41 12.01
CA ALA A 207 -7.87 1.14 12.66
C ALA A 207 -8.90 0.97 13.77
N GLU A 208 -10.18 1.05 13.45
CA GLU A 208 -11.21 0.48 14.32
C GLU A 208 -11.86 -0.72 13.62
N PRO A 209 -11.83 -1.93 14.22
CA PRO A 209 -12.64 -3.06 13.79
C PRO A 209 -14.12 -2.90 14.20
N LEU A 210 -14.54 -1.68 14.56
CA LEU A 210 -15.91 -1.31 14.83
C LEU A 210 -16.26 -0.28 13.78
N GLY A 211 -17.09 -0.68 12.80
CA GLY A 211 -17.59 0.23 11.78
C GLY A 211 -18.16 1.49 12.40
N ASP A 212 -18.17 2.57 11.62
CA ASP A 212 -18.77 3.87 11.92
C ASP A 212 -19.50 3.88 13.25
N LEU A 213 -18.90 4.49 14.27
CA LEU A 213 -19.67 4.94 15.40
C LEU A 213 -20.63 6.01 14.86
N GLU A 214 -21.75 5.58 14.29
CA GLU A 214 -22.97 6.37 14.31
C GLU A 214 -23.10 6.82 15.76
N GLU A 215 -23.07 8.14 15.99
CA GLU A 215 -23.57 8.70 17.24
C GLU A 215 -25.03 8.26 17.35
N VAL A 216 -25.26 7.11 17.98
CA VAL A 216 -26.60 6.70 18.36
C VAL A 216 -27.01 7.67 19.45
N GLU A 217 -27.87 8.63 19.10
CA GLU A 217 -28.53 9.47 20.08
C GLU A 217 -29.26 8.53 21.06
N ILE A 218 -28.70 8.38 22.27
CA ILE A 218 -29.35 7.60 23.33
C ILE A 218 -30.57 8.40 23.75
N VAL A 219 -31.71 8.11 23.12
CA VAL A 219 -32.99 8.68 23.52
C VAL A 219 -33.28 8.16 24.93
N ASP A 220 -33.39 9.06 25.91
CA ASP A 220 -33.70 8.70 27.31
C ASP A 220 -35.01 7.91 27.31
N ILE A 221 -34.96 6.61 27.65
CA ILE A 221 -36.13 5.74 27.69
C ILE A 221 -36.99 6.19 28.86
N ARG A 222 -37.93 7.09 28.57
CA ARG A 222 -38.92 7.57 29.53
C ARG A 222 -39.75 6.38 29.99
N ARG A 223 -39.75 6.12 31.30
CA ARG A 223 -40.78 5.25 31.88
C ARG A 223 -42.13 5.93 31.67
N PRO A 224 -43.19 5.20 31.29
CA PRO A 224 -44.52 5.77 31.15
C PRO A 224 -44.91 6.56 32.42
N GLY A 225 -45.06 7.89 32.29
CA GLY A 225 -45.43 8.78 33.41
C GLY A 225 -44.30 9.59 34.06
N ASP A 226 -43.09 9.61 33.49
CA ASP A 226 -42.01 10.53 33.90
C ASP A 226 -42.10 11.83 33.06
N THR A 227 -42.52 12.93 33.71
CA THR A 227 -42.65 14.27 33.12
C THR A 227 -41.64 15.22 33.76
N ASP A 228 -41.16 16.21 33.02
CA ASP A 228 -40.09 17.14 33.46
C ASP A 228 -40.43 17.85 34.80
N GLU A 229 -41.70 18.18 35.02
CA GLU A 229 -42.22 18.77 36.26
C GLU A 229 -41.95 17.93 37.54
N ARG A 230 -41.81 16.60 37.40
CA ARG A 230 -41.51 15.70 38.53
C ARG A 230 -40.02 15.69 38.91
N ARG A 231 -39.12 15.99 37.97
CA ARG A 231 -37.67 16.03 38.22
C ARG A 231 -37.24 17.36 38.83
N GLU A 232 -37.81 18.48 38.40
CA GLU A 232 -37.55 19.80 39.02
C GLU A 232 -37.93 19.81 40.51
N LYS A 233 -39.09 19.25 40.87
CA LYS A 233 -39.51 19.10 42.28
C LYS A 233 -38.62 18.17 43.12
N LYS A 234 -37.83 17.30 42.49
CA LYS A 234 -36.89 16.41 43.17
C LYS A 234 -35.52 17.07 43.35
N SER A 235 -35.13 17.95 42.42
CA SER A 235 -33.91 18.75 42.48
C SER A 235 -33.96 19.79 43.60
N ASP A 236 -35.12 20.41 43.83
CA ASP A 236 -35.30 21.47 44.85
C ASP A 236 -35.40 20.96 46.30
N ARG A 237 -35.18 19.66 46.54
CA ARG A 237 -35.31 19.02 47.86
C ARG A 237 -33.99 18.49 48.45
N ASN A 238 -32.84 18.85 47.88
CA ASN A 238 -31.52 18.62 48.47
C ASN A 238 -30.88 19.91 48.95
#